data_AF-A0A8H4C8H2-F1
#
_entry.id   AF-A0A8H4C8H2-F1
#
_cell.length_a   1.000
_cell.length_b   1.000
_cell.length_c   1.000
_cell.angle_alpha   90.00
_cell.angle_beta   90.00
_cell.angle_gamma   90.00
#
_symmetry.space_group_name_H-M   'P 1'
#
loop_
_entity.id
_entity.type
_entity.pdbx_description
1 polymer ?
#
loop_
_entity_poly.entity_id
_entity_poly.type
_entity_poly.pdbx_seq_one_letter_code
_entity_poly.pdbx_strand_id
1 'polypeptide(L)'
;MPAPRSSNFVLLVQRLTKMGLLNRLRVPPAAGTLEGRDALLNNDDIRPLKLADRTWTQWTYFTFWFSAVATVSNWYASSTAQALGLSMWESLGCAFGGQCLIAVIITLNGRPGATYHVGFPVFCRTAFGVYGAWWPTFNRAVMAIVWNGVNAVQGGQCIYVMLHAIIPGIADIPNTMGEGSALTTAGMIGFVIFWLITCVFLVIPVPKMRGLVYAKLAVFIVSAVAMLAWTATKAGGLGPVVRRSGTATGSTRAWLIVQFFMLGAANCATFASNAADFQRYAQKKNDVILGNIFGFPVANLIVAAVGNLVCASSELIFGELVWNPVTLLDNLQTAEYTAANRAGCFFIAGCFAYCCIFSSIFENSLPAGNDIAALFPKYITVRRGFFVCAVISFAINPWFLLGSASVFVSFLSSYQTFLSAITGVLLVNYYLIGRGRIHIPDAFTSMKSGAYYYTHGWNIRAYVAYIIGIIPNFYGFLNNMGVSAPIGVTRYYYFAYWVGLALSGFTFWVTCKIWPPPIMEEKWVEPRDYVRPEEDGDAQVIEAVTMPENVDMKGPDEKVAMKV
;
A
#
# COMPACT_ATOMS: atom_id res chain seq x y z
N MET A 1 19.75 27.36 60.68
CA MET A 1 19.00 26.17 60.22
C MET A 1 18.13 26.58 59.04
N PRO A 2 18.45 26.19 57.79
CA PRO A 2 17.54 26.37 56.66
C PRO A 2 16.78 25.08 56.33
N ALA A 3 15.49 25.26 56.02
CA ALA A 3 14.50 24.23 55.67
C ALA A 3 14.66 23.69 54.22
N PRO A 4 14.13 22.49 53.91
CA PRO A 4 14.51 21.76 52.71
C PRO A 4 13.72 22.16 51.46
N ARG A 5 14.45 22.52 50.40
CA ARG A 5 13.96 22.65 49.02
C ARG A 5 13.86 21.27 48.36
N SER A 6 12.77 20.53 48.58
CA SER A 6 12.54 19.26 47.84
C SER A 6 11.11 19.05 47.33
N SER A 7 10.15 19.93 47.65
CA SER A 7 8.73 19.68 47.32
C SER A 7 8.35 20.02 45.87
N ASN A 8 8.96 21.05 45.26
CA ASN A 8 8.51 21.55 43.95
C ASN A 8 8.97 20.71 42.74
N PHE A 9 10.12 20.02 42.84
CA PHE A 9 10.62 19.20 41.72
C PHE A 9 9.88 17.86 41.63
N VAL A 10 9.55 17.25 42.77
CA VAL A 10 8.77 16.01 42.83
C VAL A 10 7.33 16.23 42.37
N LEU A 11 6.72 17.39 42.68
CA LEU A 11 5.39 17.78 42.17
C LEU A 11 5.37 18.08 40.66
N LEU A 12 6.46 18.64 40.12
CA LEU A 12 6.62 18.87 38.68
C LEU A 12 6.79 17.54 37.92
N VAL A 13 7.61 16.63 38.46
CA VAL A 13 7.78 15.28 37.92
C VAL A 13 6.48 14.47 38.06
N GLN A 14 5.72 14.61 39.16
CA GLN A 14 4.42 13.96 39.35
C GLN A 14 3.33 14.47 38.39
N ARG A 15 3.30 15.78 38.10
CA ARG A 15 2.41 16.36 37.07
C ARG A 15 2.82 15.96 35.63
N LEU A 16 4.09 15.62 35.42
CA LEU A 16 4.61 15.12 34.13
C LEU A 16 4.49 13.60 33.99
N THR A 17 4.38 12.84 35.09
CA THR A 17 4.26 11.38 35.04
C THR A 17 2.86 10.91 34.66
N LYS A 18 2.80 10.30 33.47
CA LYS A 18 1.77 9.43 32.90
C LYS A 18 0.38 10.04 32.59
N MET A 19 -0.26 10.82 33.45
CA MET A 19 -1.62 11.33 33.14
C MET A 19 -1.64 12.65 32.36
N GLY A 20 -0.67 13.56 32.57
CA GLY A 20 -0.61 14.85 31.90
C GLY A 20 -0.23 14.77 30.41
N LEU A 21 0.71 13.89 30.06
CA LEU A 21 1.15 13.69 28.68
C LEU A 21 0.08 12.96 27.84
N LEU A 22 -0.55 11.92 28.39
CA LEU A 22 -1.62 11.17 27.72
C LEU A 22 -2.87 12.03 27.50
N ASN A 23 -3.20 12.94 28.42
CA ASN A 23 -4.30 13.89 28.23
C ASN A 23 -3.96 14.99 27.20
N ARG A 24 -2.70 15.45 27.11
CA ARG A 24 -2.25 16.36 26.05
C ARG A 24 -2.19 15.72 24.66
N LEU A 25 -1.99 14.40 24.61
CA LEU A 25 -2.03 13.60 23.38
C LEU A 25 -3.46 13.14 23.03
N ARG A 26 -4.48 13.43 23.83
CA ARG A 26 -5.85 12.99 23.54
C ARG A 26 -6.38 13.75 22.33
N VAL A 27 -6.83 13.02 21.31
CA VAL A 27 -7.50 13.61 20.14
C VAL A 27 -8.85 14.18 20.59
N PRO A 28 -9.25 15.41 20.19
CA PRO A 28 -10.57 15.94 20.50
C PRO A 28 -11.65 14.97 19.99
N PRO A 29 -12.67 14.65 20.80
CA PRO A 29 -13.78 13.84 20.34
C PRO A 29 -14.45 14.53 19.13
N ALA A 30 -14.68 13.79 18.05
CA ALA A 30 -15.50 14.29 16.94
C ALA A 30 -16.93 14.56 17.44
N ALA A 31 -17.63 15.52 16.82
CA ALA A 31 -19.02 15.81 17.14
C ALA A 31 -19.89 14.54 16.99
N GLY A 32 -20.68 14.21 18.00
CA GLY A 32 -21.49 12.97 18.04
C GLY A 32 -20.73 11.71 18.49
N THR A 33 -19.69 11.85 19.32
CA THR A 33 -18.92 10.73 19.85
C THR A 33 -19.74 9.90 20.84
N LEU A 34 -19.84 8.59 20.58
CA LEU A 34 -20.34 7.60 21.54
C LEU A 34 -19.40 7.55 22.75
N GLU A 35 -19.95 7.71 23.96
CA GLU A 35 -19.20 7.63 25.22
C GLU A 35 -18.77 6.18 25.55
N GLY A 36 -17.71 6.00 26.35
CA GLY A 36 -17.30 4.68 26.86
C GLY A 36 -16.36 3.87 25.95
N ARG A 37 -16.54 2.55 25.87
CA ARG A 37 -15.66 1.62 25.10
C ARG A 37 -15.70 1.86 23.58
N ASP A 38 -16.76 2.49 23.08
CA ASP A 38 -16.96 2.79 21.66
C ASP A 38 -16.07 3.94 21.17
N ALA A 39 -15.56 4.77 22.08
CA ALA A 39 -14.53 5.77 21.78
C ALA A 39 -13.20 5.15 21.31
N LEU A 40 -12.98 3.85 21.53
CA LEU A 40 -11.84 3.09 20.97
C LEU A 40 -12.06 2.64 19.53
N LEU A 41 -13.27 2.81 18.99
CA LEU A 41 -13.65 2.31 17.66
C LEU A 41 -14.02 3.42 16.68
N ASN A 42 -14.28 4.64 17.17
CA ASN A 42 -14.78 5.75 16.36
C ASN A 42 -13.77 6.91 16.31
N ASN A 43 -13.36 7.27 15.09
CA ASN A 43 -12.64 8.51 14.77
C ASN A 43 -13.21 9.02 13.43
N ASP A 44 -13.28 10.34 13.25
CA ASP A 44 -13.85 10.94 12.04
C ASP A 44 -13.06 10.55 10.78
N ASP A 45 -11.75 10.33 10.92
CA ASP A 45 -10.85 9.92 9.82
C ASP A 45 -11.14 8.51 9.27
N ILE A 46 -11.83 7.65 10.04
CA ILE A 46 -12.10 6.25 9.67
C ILE A 46 -13.57 5.99 9.30
N ARG A 47 -14.46 6.99 9.44
CA ARG A 47 -15.86 6.88 9.01
C ARG A 47 -15.96 6.76 7.47
N PRO A 48 -17.07 6.21 6.93
CA PRO A 48 -17.31 6.15 5.47
C PRO A 48 -17.06 7.50 4.83
N LEU A 49 -16.46 7.62 3.65
CA LEU A 49 -16.13 8.93 3.08
C LEU A 49 -17.40 9.77 2.78
N LYS A 50 -17.33 11.09 3.07
CA LYS A 50 -18.40 12.07 2.75
C LYS A 50 -18.62 12.16 1.25
N LEU A 51 -19.83 12.52 0.82
CA LEU A 51 -20.16 12.64 -0.61
C LEU A 51 -19.24 13.65 -1.33
N ALA A 52 -18.96 14.79 -0.71
CA ALA A 52 -18.09 15.83 -1.29
C ALA A 52 -16.66 15.38 -1.56
N ASP A 53 -16.17 14.37 -0.84
CA ASP A 53 -14.80 13.85 -0.95
C ASP A 53 -14.69 12.68 -1.95
N ARG A 54 -15.81 12.16 -2.46
CA ARG A 54 -15.87 11.12 -3.51
C ARG A 54 -15.66 11.75 -4.88
N THR A 55 -14.41 11.87 -5.30
CA THR A 55 -14.08 12.59 -6.54
C THR A 55 -13.36 11.75 -7.59
N TRP A 56 -13.08 10.47 -7.32
CA TRP A 56 -12.28 9.65 -8.24
C TRP A 56 -13.20 8.99 -9.26
N THR A 57 -13.00 9.34 -10.52
CA THR A 57 -13.68 8.73 -11.66
C THR A 57 -12.87 7.55 -12.19
N GLN A 58 -13.44 6.83 -13.17
CA GLN A 58 -12.72 5.78 -13.88
C GLN A 58 -11.40 6.26 -14.50
N TRP A 59 -11.36 7.51 -14.99
CA TRP A 59 -10.14 8.10 -15.52
C TRP A 59 -9.11 8.38 -14.42
N THR A 60 -9.56 8.85 -13.25
CA THR A 60 -8.68 9.08 -12.10
C THR A 60 -8.03 7.79 -11.64
N TYR A 61 -8.76 6.68 -11.57
CA TYR A 61 -8.18 5.38 -11.21
C TYR A 61 -7.18 4.87 -12.25
N PHE A 62 -7.48 5.07 -13.53
CA PHE A 62 -6.53 4.67 -14.58
C PHE A 62 -5.23 5.47 -14.50
N THR A 63 -5.28 6.81 -14.43
CA THR A 63 -4.08 7.64 -14.34
C THR A 63 -3.35 7.51 -13.00
N PHE A 64 -4.09 7.23 -11.91
CA PHE A 64 -3.52 6.94 -10.60
C PHE A 64 -2.54 5.77 -10.68
N TRP A 65 -2.89 4.67 -11.36
CA TRP A 65 -2.00 3.52 -11.43
C TRP A 65 -0.70 3.81 -12.15
N PHE A 66 -0.74 4.60 -13.23
CA PHE A 66 0.49 5.07 -13.89
C PHE A 66 1.39 5.85 -12.95
N SER A 67 0.83 6.70 -12.08
CA SER A 67 1.60 7.44 -11.09
C SER A 67 2.06 6.58 -9.91
N ALA A 68 1.21 5.65 -9.44
CA ALA A 68 1.48 4.82 -8.27
C ALA A 68 2.56 3.75 -8.53
N VAL A 69 2.63 3.21 -9.75
CA VAL A 69 3.57 2.13 -10.09
C VAL A 69 4.87 2.67 -10.69
N ALA A 70 4.88 3.95 -11.05
CA ALA A 70 6.06 4.72 -11.47
C ALA A 70 7.00 4.97 -10.28
N THR A 71 7.63 3.89 -9.82
CA THR A 71 8.55 3.87 -8.68
C THR A 71 9.80 3.09 -9.02
N VAL A 72 10.91 3.44 -8.36
CA VAL A 72 12.17 2.72 -8.47
C VAL A 72 12.04 1.30 -7.88
N SER A 73 11.19 1.10 -6.88
CA SER A 73 10.84 -0.22 -6.35
C SER A 73 10.31 -1.20 -7.40
N ASN A 74 9.39 -0.75 -8.27
CA ASN A 74 8.83 -1.61 -9.32
C ASN A 74 9.87 -1.92 -10.41
N TRP A 75 10.82 -1.01 -10.62
CA TRP A 75 11.98 -1.23 -11.47
C TRP A 75 12.86 -2.37 -10.92
N TYR A 76 13.13 -2.40 -9.61
CA TYR A 76 13.88 -3.49 -8.98
C TYR A 76 13.17 -4.83 -9.13
N ALA A 77 11.85 -4.86 -8.91
CA ALA A 77 11.08 -6.10 -8.99
C ALA A 77 11.23 -6.79 -10.36
N SER A 78 11.33 -6.04 -11.47
CA SER A 78 11.63 -6.61 -12.78
C SER A 78 13.11 -6.96 -12.97
N SER A 79 14.02 -6.06 -12.56
CA SER A 79 15.46 -6.23 -12.78
C SER A 79 16.06 -7.40 -11.98
N THR A 80 15.52 -7.69 -10.79
CA THR A 80 15.97 -8.81 -9.95
C THR A 80 15.79 -10.17 -10.62
N ALA A 81 14.77 -10.35 -11.46
CA ALA A 81 14.59 -11.57 -12.23
C ALA A 81 15.71 -11.80 -13.24
N GLN A 82 16.19 -10.74 -13.87
CA GLN A 82 17.32 -10.82 -14.79
C GLN A 82 18.63 -11.08 -14.05
N ALA A 83 18.83 -10.44 -12.90
CA ALA A 83 19.98 -10.67 -12.04
C ALA A 83 20.08 -12.11 -11.52
N LEU A 84 18.95 -12.81 -11.34
CA LEU A 84 18.92 -14.23 -11.00
C LEU A 84 19.00 -15.17 -12.23
N GLY A 85 19.11 -14.62 -13.44
CA GLY A 85 19.47 -15.35 -14.65
C GLY A 85 18.35 -15.57 -15.67
N LEU A 86 17.17 -14.95 -15.50
CA LEU A 86 16.14 -14.94 -16.55
C LEU A 86 16.48 -13.93 -17.65
N SER A 87 15.99 -14.17 -18.87
CA SER A 87 16.07 -13.16 -19.93
C SER A 87 15.15 -11.97 -19.66
N MET A 88 15.40 -10.86 -20.36
CA MET A 88 14.57 -9.66 -20.32
C MET A 88 13.08 -9.97 -20.59
N TRP A 89 12.80 -10.76 -21.62
CA TRP A 89 11.44 -11.12 -22.03
C TRP A 89 10.75 -12.05 -21.04
N GLU A 90 11.48 -12.98 -20.44
CA GLU A 90 10.95 -13.86 -19.40
C GLU A 90 10.63 -13.08 -18.13
N SER A 91 11.54 -12.19 -17.70
CA SER A 91 11.29 -11.29 -16.58
C SER A 91 10.03 -10.45 -16.83
N LEU A 92 9.91 -9.85 -18.02
CA LEU A 92 8.76 -9.03 -18.39
C LEU A 92 7.46 -9.85 -18.40
N GLY A 93 7.48 -11.05 -18.99
CA GLY A 93 6.33 -11.96 -19.04
C GLY A 93 5.89 -12.44 -17.65
N CYS A 94 6.85 -12.78 -16.78
CA CYS A 94 6.59 -13.15 -15.39
C CYS A 94 5.94 -12.01 -14.61
N ALA A 95 6.53 -10.81 -14.68
CA ALA A 95 6.02 -9.63 -14.02
C ALA A 95 4.60 -9.31 -14.50
N PHE A 96 4.39 -9.20 -15.82
CA PHE A 96 3.08 -8.87 -16.40
C PHE A 96 2.01 -9.92 -16.06
N GLY A 97 2.34 -11.21 -16.19
CA GLY A 97 1.42 -12.29 -15.87
C GLY A 97 0.99 -12.28 -14.39
N GLY A 98 1.93 -12.11 -13.47
CA GLY A 98 1.64 -11.97 -12.05
C GLY A 98 0.79 -10.73 -11.73
N GLN A 99 1.10 -9.60 -12.36
CA GLN A 99 0.36 -8.34 -12.22
C GLN A 99 -1.10 -8.47 -12.68
N CYS A 100 -1.35 -9.18 -13.78
CA CYS A 100 -2.71 -9.49 -14.24
C CYS A 100 -3.50 -10.33 -13.23
N LEU A 101 -2.85 -11.29 -12.55
CA LEU A 101 -3.52 -12.11 -11.55
C LEU A 101 -3.88 -11.31 -10.30
N ILE A 102 -2.95 -10.51 -9.77
CA ILE A 102 -3.21 -9.73 -8.55
C ILE A 102 -4.19 -8.58 -8.80
N ALA A 103 -4.27 -8.05 -10.03
CA ALA A 103 -5.27 -7.06 -10.44
C ALA A 103 -6.72 -7.51 -10.18
N VAL A 104 -7.00 -8.81 -10.37
CA VAL A 104 -8.31 -9.40 -10.06
C VAL A 104 -8.58 -9.31 -8.57
N ILE A 105 -7.60 -9.67 -7.73
CA ILE A 105 -7.73 -9.60 -6.27
C ILE A 105 -7.89 -8.15 -5.78
N ILE A 106 -7.12 -7.20 -6.34
CA ILE A 106 -7.25 -5.76 -6.04
C ILE A 106 -8.68 -5.27 -6.33
N THR A 107 -9.25 -5.70 -7.47
CA THR A 107 -10.60 -5.28 -7.88
C THR A 107 -11.67 -5.89 -6.97
N LEU A 108 -11.55 -7.18 -6.65
CA LEU A 108 -12.52 -7.86 -5.79
C LEU A 108 -12.45 -7.37 -4.35
N ASN A 109 -11.26 -7.33 -3.76
CA ASN A 109 -11.08 -6.98 -2.36
C ASN A 109 -11.29 -5.47 -2.09
N GLY A 110 -11.22 -4.63 -3.12
CA GLY A 110 -11.48 -3.20 -2.99
C GLY A 110 -12.94 -2.78 -3.22
N ARG A 111 -13.77 -3.65 -3.81
CA ARG A 111 -15.21 -3.40 -4.02
C ARG A 111 -15.96 -2.94 -2.75
N PRO A 112 -15.72 -3.51 -1.55
CA PRO A 112 -16.34 -3.01 -0.32
C PRO A 112 -16.00 -1.55 -0.04
N GLY A 113 -14.74 -1.15 -0.31
CA GLY A 113 -14.33 0.25 -0.22
C GLY A 113 -15.06 1.13 -1.24
N ALA A 114 -15.19 0.68 -2.49
CA ALA A 114 -15.87 1.43 -3.55
C ALA A 114 -17.39 1.56 -3.35
N THR A 115 -18.04 0.63 -2.64
CA THR A 115 -19.48 0.62 -2.39
C THR A 115 -19.86 1.27 -1.05
N TYR A 116 -19.08 1.00 0.01
CA TYR A 116 -19.38 1.49 1.36
C TYR A 116 -18.53 2.68 1.78
N HIS A 117 -17.56 3.08 0.94
CA HIS A 117 -16.65 4.19 1.19
C HIS A 117 -15.84 4.07 2.48
N VAL A 118 -15.58 2.85 2.92
CA VAL A 118 -14.78 2.53 4.12
C VAL A 118 -13.36 2.11 3.77
N GLY A 119 -12.41 2.41 4.67
CA GLY A 119 -11.03 1.96 4.55
C GLY A 119 -10.81 0.52 5.00
N PHE A 120 -9.59 0.01 4.77
CA PHE A 120 -9.16 -1.34 5.12
C PHE A 120 -9.37 -1.71 6.60
N PRO A 121 -9.06 -0.86 7.60
CA PRO A 121 -9.28 -1.21 9.01
C PRO A 121 -10.74 -1.49 9.35
N VAL A 122 -11.67 -0.70 8.79
CA VAL A 122 -13.11 -0.87 9.03
C VAL A 122 -13.60 -2.12 8.31
N PHE A 123 -13.13 -2.38 7.09
CA PHE A 123 -13.44 -3.63 6.41
C PHE A 123 -12.95 -4.86 7.19
N CYS A 124 -11.77 -4.80 7.81
CA CYS A 124 -11.27 -5.86 8.69
C CYS A 124 -12.19 -6.13 9.88
N ARG A 125 -12.86 -5.11 10.45
CA ARG A 125 -13.82 -5.30 11.55
C ARG A 125 -15.00 -6.18 11.16
N THR A 126 -15.42 -6.08 9.89
CA THR A 126 -16.52 -6.90 9.38
C THR A 126 -16.21 -8.39 9.42
N ALA A 127 -14.95 -8.78 9.22
CA ALA A 127 -14.56 -10.20 9.15
C ALA A 127 -13.93 -10.71 10.45
N PHE A 128 -12.98 -9.97 11.03
CA PHE A 128 -12.22 -10.40 12.21
C PHE A 128 -12.86 -9.97 13.53
N GLY A 129 -13.85 -9.07 13.49
CA GLY A 129 -14.50 -8.49 14.67
C GLY A 129 -13.93 -7.14 15.06
N VAL A 130 -14.67 -6.41 15.90
CA VAL A 130 -14.33 -5.03 16.29
C VAL A 130 -12.98 -4.89 17.00
N TYR A 131 -12.58 -5.88 17.80
CA TYR A 131 -11.24 -5.94 18.43
C TYR A 131 -10.30 -6.86 17.65
N GLY A 132 -10.82 -7.94 17.05
CA GLY A 132 -10.02 -8.85 16.23
C GLY A 132 -9.42 -8.19 14.99
N ALA A 133 -9.96 -7.08 14.49
CA ALA A 133 -9.36 -6.34 13.37
C ALA A 133 -8.00 -5.70 13.70
N TRP A 134 -7.62 -5.56 14.97
CA TRP A 134 -6.34 -4.99 15.34
C TRP A 134 -5.16 -5.77 14.77
N TRP A 135 -5.25 -7.10 14.65
CA TRP A 135 -4.16 -7.89 14.08
C TRP A 135 -3.97 -7.63 12.57
N PRO A 136 -4.98 -7.75 11.70
CA PRO A 136 -4.85 -7.38 10.29
C PRO A 136 -4.37 -5.94 10.07
N THR A 137 -4.90 -4.98 10.82
CA THR A 137 -4.50 -3.57 10.72
C THR A 137 -3.05 -3.36 11.17
N PHE A 138 -2.61 -4.01 12.25
CA PHE A 138 -1.21 -3.98 12.68
C PHE A 138 -0.28 -4.57 11.62
N ASN A 139 -0.63 -5.73 11.06
CA ASN A 139 0.16 -6.39 10.03
C ASN A 139 0.34 -5.48 8.79
N ARG A 140 -0.74 -4.79 8.38
CA ARG A 140 -0.69 -3.82 7.27
C ARG A 140 0.11 -2.56 7.61
N ALA A 141 0.01 -2.04 8.83
CA ALA A 141 0.75 -0.88 9.30
C ALA A 141 2.26 -1.12 9.28
N VAL A 142 2.71 -2.27 9.80
CA VAL A 142 4.13 -2.69 9.77
C VAL A 142 4.69 -2.64 8.35
N MET A 143 3.84 -2.88 7.37
CA MET A 143 4.30 -3.09 5.99
C MET A 143 4.32 -1.83 5.19
N ALA A 144 3.38 -0.94 5.45
CA ALA A 144 3.55 0.45 5.07
C ALA A 144 4.85 1.04 5.66
N ILE A 145 5.20 0.73 6.91
CA ILE A 145 6.47 1.19 7.53
C ILE A 145 7.68 0.61 6.81
N VAL A 146 7.71 -0.70 6.52
CA VAL A 146 8.85 -1.30 5.82
C VAL A 146 9.00 -0.74 4.41
N TRP A 147 7.91 -0.62 3.65
CA TRP A 147 7.93 -0.01 2.32
C TRP A 147 8.34 1.47 2.34
N ASN A 148 7.96 2.20 3.38
CA ASN A 148 8.45 3.57 3.60
C ASN A 148 9.97 3.59 3.82
N GLY A 149 10.51 2.65 4.59
CA GLY A 149 11.96 2.46 4.76
C GLY A 149 12.67 2.12 3.44
N VAL A 150 12.12 1.20 2.65
CA VAL A 150 12.64 0.82 1.33
C VAL A 150 12.69 2.01 0.37
N ASN A 151 11.65 2.86 0.34
CA ASN A 151 11.64 4.08 -0.45
C ASN A 151 12.63 5.13 0.09
N ALA A 152 12.84 5.19 1.41
CA ALA A 152 13.82 6.10 2.01
C ALA A 152 15.26 5.70 1.65
N VAL A 153 15.59 4.40 1.57
CA VAL A 153 16.89 3.91 1.09
C VAL A 153 17.11 4.34 -0.36
N GLN A 154 16.12 4.14 -1.22
CA GLN A 154 16.18 4.54 -2.63
C GLN A 154 16.37 6.05 -2.81
N GLY A 155 15.57 6.82 -2.08
CA GLY A 155 15.71 8.26 -2.02
C GLY A 155 17.09 8.68 -1.54
N GLY A 156 17.61 8.01 -0.52
CA GLY A 156 18.96 8.21 0.01
C GLY A 156 20.06 7.94 -1.02
N GLN A 157 19.95 6.84 -1.78
CA GLN A 157 20.86 6.54 -2.89
C GLN A 157 20.80 7.64 -3.96
N CYS A 158 19.61 8.15 -4.28
CA CYS A 158 19.47 9.24 -5.24
C CYS A 158 20.14 10.52 -4.75
N ILE A 159 19.93 10.91 -3.48
CA ILE A 159 20.60 12.06 -2.88
C ILE A 159 22.12 11.85 -2.86
N TYR A 160 22.59 10.64 -2.57
CA TYR A 160 24.01 10.33 -2.64
C TYR A 160 24.58 10.53 -4.05
N VAL A 161 23.92 10.03 -5.10
CA VAL A 161 24.35 10.28 -6.49
C VAL A 161 24.41 11.77 -6.81
N MET A 162 23.41 12.54 -6.36
CA MET A 162 23.41 14.00 -6.51
C MET A 162 24.58 14.67 -5.78
N LEU A 163 24.87 14.23 -4.55
CA LEU A 163 25.99 14.75 -3.77
C LEU A 163 27.32 14.38 -4.41
N HIS A 164 27.48 13.14 -4.88
CA HIS A 164 28.64 12.69 -5.62
C HIS A 164 28.82 13.55 -6.87
N ALA A 165 27.73 13.88 -7.58
CA ALA A 165 27.79 14.75 -8.74
C ALA A 165 28.29 16.16 -8.41
N ILE A 166 28.08 16.69 -7.20
CA ILE A 166 28.53 18.04 -6.81
C ILE A 166 29.92 18.01 -6.18
N ILE A 167 30.14 17.04 -5.28
CA ILE A 167 31.29 16.92 -4.38
C ILE A 167 31.96 15.58 -4.66
N PRO A 168 33.03 15.53 -5.48
CA PRO A 168 33.70 14.28 -5.82
C PRO A 168 34.23 13.52 -4.59
N GLY A 169 34.76 14.24 -3.60
CA GLY A 169 35.36 13.65 -2.40
C GLY A 169 34.40 12.90 -1.47
N ILE A 170 33.09 12.88 -1.76
CA ILE A 170 32.14 12.05 -1.01
C ILE A 170 32.33 10.55 -1.31
N ALA A 171 32.85 10.22 -2.51
CA ALA A 171 33.14 8.84 -2.90
C ALA A 171 34.35 8.25 -2.15
N ASP A 172 35.25 9.12 -1.67
CA ASP A 172 36.47 8.73 -0.94
C ASP A 172 36.23 8.45 0.56
N ILE A 173 35.00 8.62 1.05
CA ILE A 173 34.67 8.40 2.46
C ILE A 173 34.81 6.90 2.78
N PRO A 174 35.64 6.52 3.76
CA PRO A 174 35.82 5.12 4.14
C PRO A 174 34.50 4.50 4.59
N ASN A 175 34.16 3.35 4.01
CA ASN A 175 32.94 2.63 4.37
C ASN A 175 33.11 1.91 5.71
N THR A 176 32.23 2.23 6.65
CA THR A 176 32.13 1.65 8.00
C THR A 176 30.81 0.92 8.23
N MET A 177 29.96 0.83 7.19
CA MET A 177 28.70 0.09 7.25
C MET A 177 28.97 -1.42 7.31
N GLY A 178 28.10 -2.13 8.05
CA GLY A 178 28.20 -3.59 8.17
C GLY A 178 28.00 -4.33 6.85
N GLU A 179 28.52 -5.55 6.78
CA GLU A 179 28.37 -6.43 5.62
C GLU A 179 26.88 -6.63 5.24
N GLY A 180 26.57 -6.58 3.95
CA GLY A 180 25.21 -6.73 3.43
C GLY A 180 24.35 -5.46 3.41
N SER A 181 24.89 -4.30 3.78
CA SER A 181 24.21 -3.02 3.63
C SER A 181 24.16 -2.56 2.16
N ALA A 182 22.98 -2.12 1.69
CA ALA A 182 22.83 -1.45 0.38
C ALA A 182 23.41 -0.03 0.33
N LEU A 183 23.73 0.54 1.50
CA LEU A 183 24.28 1.88 1.65
C LEU A 183 25.70 1.82 2.20
N THR A 184 26.58 2.62 1.63
CA THR A 184 27.89 2.94 2.20
C THR A 184 27.75 4.03 3.28
N THR A 185 28.80 4.32 4.04
CA THR A 185 28.82 5.46 4.98
C THR A 185 28.47 6.77 4.29
N ALA A 186 28.95 6.98 3.07
CA ALA A 186 28.56 8.11 2.24
C ALA A 186 27.08 8.06 1.82
N GLY A 187 26.57 6.88 1.44
CA GLY A 187 25.16 6.65 1.16
C GLY A 187 24.23 6.95 2.35
N MET A 188 24.68 6.72 3.59
CA MET A 188 23.94 7.06 4.80
C MET A 188 23.74 8.56 4.97
N ILE A 189 24.69 9.40 4.51
CA ILE A 189 24.51 10.86 4.50
C ILE A 189 23.33 11.21 3.60
N GLY A 190 23.28 10.63 2.39
CA GLY A 190 22.15 10.80 1.47
C GLY A 190 20.82 10.35 2.08
N PHE A 191 20.82 9.19 2.77
CA PHE A 191 19.65 8.67 3.47
C PHE A 191 19.14 9.61 4.57
N VAL A 192 20.02 10.14 5.42
CA VAL A 192 19.63 11.08 6.49
C VAL A 192 19.06 12.36 5.90
N ILE A 193 19.67 12.91 4.85
CA ILE A 193 19.16 14.10 4.16
C ILE A 193 17.78 13.83 3.56
N PHE A 194 17.62 12.70 2.86
CA PHE A 194 16.33 12.31 2.29
C PHE A 194 15.25 12.13 3.37
N TRP A 195 15.61 11.51 4.49
CA TRP A 195 14.70 11.31 5.62
C TRP A 195 14.25 12.65 6.21
N LEU A 196 15.18 13.58 6.44
CA LEU A 196 14.86 14.93 6.93
C LEU A 196 13.94 15.68 5.96
N ILE A 197 14.24 15.65 4.66
CA ILE A 197 13.38 16.26 3.63
C ILE A 197 11.99 15.65 3.70
N THR A 198 11.89 14.32 3.72
CA THR A 198 10.58 13.62 3.80
C THR A 198 9.81 14.05 5.04
N CYS A 199 10.45 14.15 6.22
CA CYS A 199 9.83 14.63 7.45
C CYS A 199 9.28 16.06 7.34
N VAL A 200 9.94 16.96 6.60
CA VAL A 200 9.43 18.33 6.36
C VAL A 200 8.16 18.27 5.49
N PHE A 201 8.16 17.44 4.45
CA PHE A 201 7.01 17.30 3.56
C PHE A 201 5.80 16.62 4.23
N LEU A 202 6.00 15.82 5.28
CA LEU A 202 4.91 15.19 6.06
C LEU A 202 3.99 16.20 6.77
N VAL A 203 4.41 17.46 6.92
CA VAL A 203 3.60 18.53 7.54
C VAL A 203 2.52 19.05 6.57
N ILE A 204 2.69 18.83 5.26
CA ILE A 204 1.79 19.36 4.22
C ILE A 204 0.47 18.56 4.20
N PRO A 205 -0.71 19.23 4.26
CA PRO A 205 -2.00 18.54 4.19
C PRO A 205 -2.24 17.82 2.86
N VAL A 206 -2.64 16.56 2.96
CA VAL A 206 -2.96 15.62 1.87
C VAL A 206 -3.91 16.17 0.79
N PRO A 207 -4.99 16.92 1.10
CA PRO A 207 -5.95 17.37 0.08
C PRO A 207 -5.36 18.29 -1.00
N LYS A 208 -4.24 18.96 -0.74
CA LYS A 208 -3.62 19.92 -1.67
C LYS A 208 -2.71 19.29 -2.74
N MET A 209 -2.67 17.97 -2.84
CA MET A 209 -1.58 17.28 -3.52
C MET A 209 -1.97 16.58 -4.83
N ARG A 210 -3.21 16.75 -5.32
CA ARG A 210 -3.64 16.18 -6.63
C ARG A 210 -2.75 16.62 -7.80
N GLY A 211 -2.35 17.88 -7.82
CA GLY A 211 -1.41 18.39 -8.85
C GLY A 211 -0.03 17.73 -8.78
N LEU A 212 0.41 17.33 -7.58
CA LEU A 212 1.70 16.67 -7.37
C LEU A 212 1.71 15.24 -7.91
N VAL A 213 0.56 14.56 -8.01
CA VAL A 213 0.43 13.22 -8.63
C VAL A 213 0.79 13.28 -10.11
N TYR A 214 0.25 14.28 -10.83
CA TYR A 214 0.53 14.48 -12.26
C TYR A 214 1.97 14.93 -12.48
N ALA A 215 2.48 15.80 -11.61
CA ALA A 215 3.88 16.21 -11.64
C ALA A 215 4.82 15.01 -11.43
N LYS A 216 4.55 14.13 -10.44
CA LYS A 216 5.31 12.88 -10.24
C LYS A 216 5.36 12.05 -11.51
N LEU A 217 4.21 11.79 -12.13
CA LEU A 217 4.15 10.96 -13.32
C LEU A 217 4.98 11.55 -14.47
N ALA A 218 4.87 12.85 -14.72
CA ALA A 218 5.67 13.52 -15.75
C ALA A 218 7.17 13.44 -15.46
N VAL A 219 7.58 13.73 -14.22
CA VAL A 219 8.98 13.67 -13.76
C VAL A 219 9.54 12.25 -13.87
N PHE A 220 8.76 11.24 -13.51
CA PHE A 220 9.18 9.85 -13.64
C PHE A 220 9.35 9.44 -15.10
N ILE A 221 8.40 9.78 -15.98
CA ILE A 221 8.50 9.45 -17.40
C ILE A 221 9.75 10.09 -18.02
N VAL A 222 10.00 11.38 -17.74
CA VAL A 222 11.18 12.09 -18.24
C VAL A 222 12.47 11.41 -17.78
N SER A 223 12.58 11.08 -16.49
CA SER A 223 13.78 10.42 -15.95
C SER A 223 13.97 9.00 -16.45
N ALA A 224 12.89 8.21 -16.54
CA ALA A 224 12.92 6.85 -17.06
C ALA A 224 13.34 6.81 -18.54
N VAL A 225 12.77 7.69 -19.37
CA VAL A 225 13.12 7.83 -20.79
C VAL A 225 14.55 8.34 -20.96
N ALA A 226 14.96 9.35 -20.18
CA ALA A 226 16.32 9.89 -20.23
C ALA A 226 17.36 8.81 -19.87
N MET A 227 17.13 8.06 -18.79
CA MET A 227 18.03 6.99 -18.36
C MET A 227 18.08 5.85 -19.38
N LEU A 228 16.94 5.46 -19.95
CA LEU A 228 16.88 4.45 -21.01
C LEU A 228 17.61 4.89 -22.27
N ALA A 229 17.36 6.11 -22.75
CA ALA A 229 18.03 6.64 -23.94
C ALA A 229 19.54 6.72 -23.75
N TRP A 230 20.00 7.12 -22.56
CA TRP A 230 21.42 7.23 -22.26
C TRP A 230 22.10 5.87 -22.16
N THR A 231 21.52 4.93 -21.41
CA THR A 231 22.10 3.58 -21.26
C THR A 231 22.03 2.77 -22.56
N ALA A 232 20.94 2.89 -23.32
CA ALA A 232 20.81 2.22 -24.61
C ALA A 232 21.82 2.76 -25.63
N THR A 233 22.10 4.06 -25.65
CA THR A 233 23.12 4.62 -26.57
C THR A 233 24.53 4.17 -26.19
N LYS A 234 24.89 4.16 -24.91
CA LYS A 234 26.17 3.59 -24.43
C LYS A 234 26.31 2.09 -24.71
N ALA A 235 25.21 1.34 -24.70
CA ALA A 235 25.19 -0.09 -24.99
C ALA A 235 25.21 -0.46 -26.50
N GLY A 236 25.34 0.53 -27.40
CA GLY A 236 25.34 0.30 -28.85
C GLY A 236 23.94 0.14 -29.47
N GLY A 237 22.90 0.63 -28.79
CA GLY A 237 21.50 0.60 -29.22
C GLY A 237 20.66 -0.48 -28.53
N LEU A 238 19.35 -0.49 -28.80
CA LEU A 238 18.41 -1.44 -28.18
C LEU A 238 18.52 -2.86 -28.73
N GLY A 239 19.02 -3.02 -29.97
CA GLY A 239 19.12 -4.33 -30.63
C GLY A 239 19.93 -5.36 -29.84
N PRO A 240 21.18 -5.04 -29.46
CA PRO A 240 22.01 -5.91 -28.62
C PRO A 240 21.38 -6.22 -27.25
N VAL A 241 20.75 -5.22 -26.62
CA VAL A 241 20.12 -5.35 -25.30
C VAL A 241 18.97 -6.37 -25.31
N VAL A 242 18.09 -6.27 -26.30
CA VAL A 242 16.86 -7.07 -26.39
C VAL A 242 17.10 -8.52 -26.80
N ARG A 243 18.20 -8.80 -27.51
CA ARG A 243 18.52 -10.13 -28.05
C ARG A 243 19.27 -11.03 -27.05
N ARG A 244 19.59 -10.53 -25.86
CA ARG A 244 20.31 -11.31 -24.85
C ARG A 244 19.44 -12.44 -24.30
N SER A 245 20.03 -13.63 -24.25
CA SER A 245 19.44 -14.79 -23.59
C SER A 245 19.77 -14.78 -22.11
N GLY A 246 18.89 -15.34 -21.28
CA GLY A 246 19.16 -15.53 -19.86
C GLY A 246 20.31 -16.51 -19.62
N THR A 247 20.95 -16.42 -18.46
CA THR A 247 22.04 -17.31 -18.05
C THR A 247 21.55 -18.62 -17.43
N ALA A 248 20.32 -18.63 -16.88
CA ALA A 248 19.73 -19.82 -16.28
C ALA A 248 19.29 -20.84 -17.34
N THR A 249 19.60 -22.12 -17.12
CA THR A 249 19.23 -23.22 -18.02
C THR A 249 18.52 -24.37 -17.30
N GLY A 250 17.88 -25.26 -18.06
CA GLY A 250 17.25 -26.48 -17.54
C GLY A 250 16.16 -26.24 -16.48
N SER A 251 16.16 -27.09 -15.45
CA SER A 251 15.17 -27.04 -14.36
C SER A 251 15.23 -25.73 -13.57
N THR A 252 16.42 -25.16 -13.37
CA THR A 252 16.61 -23.89 -12.65
C THR A 252 15.85 -22.76 -13.32
N ARG A 253 15.95 -22.62 -14.65
CA ARG A 253 15.20 -21.63 -15.44
C ARG A 253 13.69 -21.79 -15.26
N ALA A 254 13.18 -23.01 -15.36
CA ALA A 254 11.75 -23.27 -15.22
C ALA A 254 11.21 -22.86 -13.83
N TRP A 255 11.96 -23.17 -12.76
CA TRP A 255 11.57 -22.79 -11.41
C TRP A 255 11.73 -21.29 -11.13
N LEU A 256 12.68 -20.62 -11.75
CA LEU A 256 12.80 -19.16 -11.70
C LEU A 256 11.59 -18.48 -12.37
N ILE A 257 11.14 -18.99 -13.53
CA ILE A 257 9.93 -18.48 -14.19
C ILE A 257 8.72 -18.62 -13.26
N VAL A 258 8.52 -19.79 -12.64
CA VAL A 258 7.43 -20.00 -11.68
C VAL A 258 7.55 -19.05 -10.49
N GLN A 259 8.75 -18.94 -9.91
CA GLN A 259 9.01 -18.08 -8.77
C GLN A 259 8.67 -16.62 -9.08
N PHE A 260 9.19 -16.07 -10.17
CA PHE A 260 8.98 -14.67 -10.53
C PHE A 260 7.58 -14.37 -11.05
N PHE A 261 6.91 -15.33 -11.69
CA PHE A 261 5.51 -15.18 -12.07
C PHE A 261 4.63 -15.06 -10.81
N MET A 262 4.84 -15.94 -9.82
CA MET A 262 4.08 -15.88 -8.56
C MET A 262 4.48 -14.68 -7.71
N LEU A 263 5.77 -14.33 -7.67
CA LEU A 263 6.27 -13.14 -6.98
C LEU A 263 5.75 -11.86 -7.62
N GLY A 264 5.61 -11.81 -8.94
CA GLY A 264 5.04 -10.67 -9.66
C GLY A 264 3.62 -10.34 -9.20
N ALA A 265 2.81 -11.36 -8.88
CA ALA A 265 1.51 -11.17 -8.26
C ALA A 265 1.64 -10.69 -6.81
N ALA A 266 2.50 -11.34 -6.05
CA ALA A 266 2.60 -11.10 -4.61
C ALA A 266 3.36 -9.82 -4.22
N ASN A 267 4.18 -9.26 -5.11
CA ASN A 267 4.87 -7.98 -4.93
C ASN A 267 3.88 -6.84 -4.63
N CYS A 268 2.65 -6.94 -5.14
CA CYS A 268 1.58 -5.98 -4.90
C CYS A 268 0.51 -6.51 -3.94
N ALA A 269 0.80 -7.55 -3.16
CA ALA A 269 -0.08 -8.11 -2.12
C ALA A 269 -0.56 -7.03 -1.13
N THR A 270 0.31 -6.08 -0.80
CA THR A 270 0.00 -4.94 0.08
C THR A 270 -1.15 -4.10 -0.48
N PHE A 271 -1.11 -3.76 -1.77
CA PHE A 271 -2.18 -3.05 -2.47
C PHE A 271 -3.46 -3.88 -2.59
N ALA A 272 -3.33 -5.18 -2.84
CA ALA A 272 -4.48 -6.08 -2.90
C ALA A 272 -5.22 -6.15 -1.56
N SER A 273 -4.48 -6.25 -0.46
CA SER A 273 -5.05 -6.40 0.88
C SER A 273 -5.79 -5.14 1.33
N ASN A 274 -5.23 -3.95 1.09
CA ASN A 274 -5.83 -2.69 1.50
C ASN A 274 -6.49 -1.90 0.36
N ALA A 275 -6.87 -2.57 -0.73
CA ALA A 275 -7.48 -1.94 -1.90
C ALA A 275 -8.65 -1.00 -1.54
N ALA A 276 -9.38 -1.30 -0.46
CA ALA A 276 -10.45 -0.46 0.08
C ALA A 276 -10.01 0.98 0.42
N ASP A 277 -8.77 1.21 0.89
CA ASP A 277 -8.29 2.56 1.26
C ASP A 277 -8.22 3.52 0.08
N PHE A 278 -7.91 3.00 -1.11
CA PHE A 278 -7.81 3.77 -2.34
C PHE A 278 -9.15 3.81 -3.09
N GLN A 279 -9.93 2.73 -2.99
CA GLN A 279 -11.19 2.60 -3.71
C GLN A 279 -12.37 3.34 -3.04
N ARG A 280 -12.26 3.69 -1.74
CA ARG A 280 -13.25 4.51 -1.04
C ARG A 280 -13.50 5.90 -1.62
N TYR A 281 -12.59 6.39 -2.47
CA TYR A 281 -12.72 7.70 -3.12
C TYR A 281 -13.55 7.65 -4.42
N ALA A 282 -13.98 6.47 -4.85
CA ALA A 282 -14.72 6.29 -6.10
C ALA A 282 -16.05 7.05 -6.09
N GLN A 283 -16.44 7.60 -7.24
CA GLN A 283 -17.77 8.17 -7.43
C GLN A 283 -18.82 7.08 -7.66
N LYS A 284 -18.47 6.07 -8.45
CA LYS A 284 -19.30 4.89 -8.68
C LYS A 284 -18.49 3.64 -8.37
N LYS A 285 -19.14 2.62 -7.81
CA LYS A 285 -18.48 1.35 -7.47
C LYS A 285 -17.76 0.65 -8.62
N ASN A 286 -18.18 0.88 -9.87
CA ASN A 286 -17.56 0.27 -11.06
C ASN A 286 -16.44 1.11 -11.66
N ASP A 287 -16.23 2.36 -11.22
CA ASP A 287 -15.18 3.23 -11.76
C ASP A 287 -13.77 2.65 -11.51
N VAL A 288 -13.62 1.82 -10.47
CA VAL A 288 -12.36 1.18 -10.11
C VAL A 288 -11.93 0.08 -11.09
N ILE A 289 -12.88 -0.52 -11.83
CA ILE A 289 -12.65 -1.78 -12.56
C ILE A 289 -11.65 -1.60 -13.71
N LEU A 290 -11.87 -0.61 -14.59
CA LEU A 290 -10.98 -0.39 -15.73
C LEU A 290 -9.56 -0.05 -15.27
N GLY A 291 -9.45 0.83 -14.26
CA GLY A 291 -8.17 1.22 -13.68
C GLY A 291 -7.42 0.03 -13.11
N ASN A 292 -8.09 -0.81 -12.31
CA ASN A 292 -7.44 -1.95 -11.66
C ASN A 292 -7.14 -3.11 -12.61
N ILE A 293 -8.06 -3.49 -13.49
CA ILE A 293 -7.89 -4.68 -14.34
C ILE A 293 -6.95 -4.38 -15.52
N PHE A 294 -7.00 -3.17 -16.07
CA PHE A 294 -6.20 -2.81 -17.24
C PHE A 294 -5.12 -1.77 -16.92
N GLY A 295 -5.47 -0.68 -16.24
CA GLY A 295 -4.53 0.39 -15.92
C GLY A 295 -3.34 -0.10 -15.09
N PHE A 296 -3.58 -0.89 -14.05
CA PHE A 296 -2.53 -1.42 -13.18
C PHE A 296 -1.56 -2.37 -13.88
N PRO A 297 -1.98 -3.45 -14.59
CA PRO A 297 -1.03 -4.31 -15.28
C PRO A 297 -0.28 -3.61 -16.42
N VAL A 298 -0.95 -2.73 -17.18
CA VAL A 298 -0.32 -2.00 -18.29
C VAL A 298 0.72 -1.00 -17.79
N ALA A 299 0.39 -0.25 -16.74
CA ALA A 299 1.33 0.70 -16.16
C ALA A 299 2.59 -0.01 -15.64
N ASN A 300 2.42 -1.16 -14.96
CA ASN A 300 3.54 -1.97 -14.50
C ASN A 300 4.34 -2.60 -15.63
N LEU A 301 3.69 -3.04 -16.71
CA LEU A 301 4.36 -3.55 -17.90
C LEU A 301 5.33 -2.52 -18.47
N ILE A 302 4.89 -1.25 -18.57
CA ILE A 302 5.71 -0.16 -19.10
C ILE A 302 6.92 0.10 -18.20
N VAL A 303 6.70 0.21 -16.88
CA VAL A 303 7.78 0.44 -15.91
C VAL A 303 8.75 -0.74 -15.90
N ALA A 304 8.25 -1.98 -15.93
CA ALA A 304 9.08 -3.18 -15.98
C ALA A 304 9.85 -3.32 -17.30
N ALA A 305 9.29 -2.88 -18.43
CA ALA A 305 9.96 -2.90 -19.72
C ALA A 305 11.15 -1.95 -19.76
N VAL A 306 10.94 -0.67 -19.39
CA VAL A 306 12.04 0.29 -19.20
C VAL A 306 13.03 -0.26 -18.17
N GLY A 307 12.45 -0.84 -17.14
CA GLY A 307 13.09 -1.51 -16.03
C GLY A 307 14.23 -2.43 -16.47
N ASN A 308 13.77 -3.42 -17.23
CA ASN A 308 14.57 -4.50 -17.72
C ASN A 308 15.54 -4.08 -18.84
N LEU A 309 15.17 -3.14 -19.70
CA LEU A 309 16.05 -2.63 -20.75
C LEU A 309 17.29 -1.93 -20.19
N VAL A 310 17.10 -1.07 -19.20
CA VAL A 310 18.21 -0.38 -18.53
C VAL A 310 19.11 -1.36 -17.80
N CYS A 311 18.52 -2.34 -17.11
CA CYS A 311 19.27 -3.39 -16.44
C CYS A 311 20.09 -4.23 -17.43
N ALA A 312 19.50 -4.70 -18.53
CA ALA A 312 20.21 -5.45 -19.57
C ALA A 312 21.29 -4.62 -20.27
N SER A 313 21.12 -3.29 -20.34
CA SER A 313 22.14 -2.38 -20.91
C SER A 313 23.38 -2.29 -20.03
N SER A 314 23.25 -2.41 -18.71
CA SER A 314 24.40 -2.35 -17.79
C SER A 314 25.45 -3.43 -18.04
N GLU A 315 25.02 -4.63 -18.43
CA GLU A 315 25.93 -5.74 -18.73
C GLU A 315 26.79 -5.47 -19.97
N LEU A 316 26.25 -4.75 -20.97
CA LEU A 316 27.00 -4.35 -22.15
C LEU A 316 27.97 -3.19 -21.88
N ILE A 317 27.65 -2.33 -20.91
CA ILE A 317 28.46 -1.17 -20.55
C ILE A 317 29.59 -1.56 -19.58
N PHE A 318 29.28 -2.38 -18.58
CA PHE A 318 30.17 -2.68 -17.46
C PHE A 318 30.63 -4.15 -17.40
N GLY A 319 30.09 -5.04 -18.24
CA GLY A 319 30.37 -6.48 -18.20
C GLY A 319 29.60 -7.23 -17.11
N GLU A 320 28.82 -6.54 -16.27
CA GLU A 320 28.01 -7.11 -15.21
C GLU A 320 26.61 -6.50 -15.17
N LEU A 321 25.64 -7.28 -14.69
CA LEU A 321 24.25 -6.88 -14.63
C LEU A 321 23.94 -6.14 -13.32
N VAL A 322 23.73 -4.83 -13.42
CA VAL A 322 23.36 -3.95 -12.31
C VAL A 322 21.85 -3.87 -12.22
N TRP A 323 21.28 -4.54 -11.22
CA TRP A 323 19.82 -4.59 -11.01
C TRP A 323 19.25 -3.29 -10.43
N ASN A 324 20.09 -2.52 -9.72
CA ASN A 324 19.71 -1.27 -9.08
C ASN A 324 19.98 -0.07 -10.03
N PRO A 325 18.96 0.58 -10.64
CA PRO A 325 19.14 1.76 -11.47
C PRO A 325 19.89 2.92 -10.81
N VAL A 326 19.76 3.13 -9.49
CA VAL A 326 20.44 4.22 -8.80
C VAL A 326 21.94 3.91 -8.66
N THR A 327 22.29 2.65 -8.38
CA THR A 327 23.69 2.19 -8.42
C THR A 327 24.26 2.28 -9.84
N LEU A 328 23.46 1.98 -10.86
CA LEU A 328 23.88 2.12 -12.25
C LEU A 328 24.21 3.58 -12.61
N LEU A 329 23.42 4.55 -12.12
CA LEU A 329 23.75 5.98 -12.29
C LEU A 329 25.07 6.35 -11.62
N ASP A 330 25.33 5.86 -10.41
CA ASP A 330 26.59 6.11 -9.73
C ASP A 330 27.78 5.50 -10.48
N ASN A 331 27.63 4.27 -11.00
CA ASN A 331 28.65 3.61 -11.82
C ASN A 331 28.94 4.38 -13.11
N LEU A 332 27.91 4.88 -13.79
CA LEU A 332 28.04 5.71 -15.00
C LEU A 332 28.80 7.01 -14.71
N GLN A 333 28.53 7.63 -13.56
CA GLN A 333 29.24 8.82 -13.14
C GLN A 333 30.70 8.53 -12.78
N THR A 334 30.95 7.44 -12.06
CA THR A 334 32.28 7.07 -11.57
C THR A 334 33.20 6.62 -12.70
N ALA A 335 32.69 5.86 -13.66
CA ALA A 335 33.48 5.37 -14.78
C ALA A 335 33.98 6.49 -15.70
N GLU A 336 33.17 7.52 -15.90
CA GLU A 336 33.50 8.68 -16.73
C GLU A 336 33.04 9.96 -16.02
N TYR A 337 33.90 10.52 -15.16
CA TYR A 337 33.57 11.66 -14.30
C TYR A 337 33.62 13.02 -15.04
N THR A 338 32.87 13.13 -16.14
CA THR A 338 32.79 14.35 -16.97
C THR A 338 31.68 15.30 -16.49
N ALA A 339 31.76 16.58 -16.85
CA ALA A 339 30.71 17.56 -16.49
C ALA A 339 29.32 17.16 -17.04
N ALA A 340 29.27 16.58 -18.24
CA ALA A 340 28.02 16.11 -18.84
C ALA A 340 27.42 14.92 -18.09
N ASN A 341 28.23 13.92 -17.72
CA ASN A 341 27.77 12.76 -16.98
C ASN A 341 27.30 13.14 -15.58
N ARG A 342 28.04 14.02 -14.89
CA ARG A 342 27.63 14.57 -13.58
C ARG A 342 26.29 15.29 -13.66
N ALA A 343 26.09 16.14 -14.67
CA ALA A 343 24.83 16.83 -14.86
C ALA A 343 23.68 15.84 -15.13
N GLY A 344 23.89 14.86 -16.03
CA GLY A 344 22.91 13.81 -16.33
C GLY A 344 22.51 13.00 -15.09
N CYS A 345 23.49 12.51 -14.33
CA CYS A 345 23.24 11.77 -13.09
C CYS A 345 22.55 12.64 -12.03
N PHE A 346 22.95 13.89 -11.86
CA PHE A 346 22.31 14.81 -10.92
C PHE A 346 20.82 15.02 -11.23
N PHE A 347 20.47 15.30 -12.48
CA PHE A 347 19.08 15.56 -12.86
C PHE A 347 18.22 14.28 -12.81
N ILE A 348 18.72 13.15 -13.31
CA ILE A 348 17.97 11.88 -13.26
C ILE A 348 17.78 11.44 -11.80
N ALA A 349 18.82 11.49 -10.98
CA ALA A 349 18.73 11.16 -9.56
C ALA A 349 17.80 12.13 -8.82
N GLY A 350 17.81 13.42 -9.13
CA GLY A 350 16.87 14.40 -8.57
C GLY A 350 15.41 14.08 -8.91
N CYS A 351 15.13 13.66 -10.15
CA CYS A 351 13.80 13.21 -10.55
C CYS A 351 13.37 11.94 -9.79
N PHE A 352 14.26 10.94 -9.64
CA PHE A 352 13.97 9.74 -8.86
C PHE A 352 13.79 10.04 -7.37
N ALA A 353 14.59 10.94 -6.80
CA ALA A 353 14.44 11.40 -5.42
C ALA A 353 13.06 12.04 -5.22
N TYR A 354 12.62 12.91 -6.13
CA TYR A 354 11.27 13.49 -6.09
C TYR A 354 10.17 12.42 -6.12
N CYS A 355 10.30 11.42 -7.00
CA CYS A 355 9.35 10.32 -7.08
C CYS A 355 9.36 9.45 -5.81
N CYS A 356 10.51 9.24 -5.18
CA CYS A 356 10.64 8.51 -3.92
C CYS A 356 10.00 9.27 -2.76
N ILE A 357 10.15 10.61 -2.68
CA ILE A 357 9.49 11.44 -1.66
C ILE A 357 7.98 11.27 -1.78
N PHE A 358 7.46 11.41 -3.00
CA PHE A 358 6.03 11.27 -3.24
C PHE A 358 5.53 9.88 -2.83
N SER A 359 6.18 8.82 -3.29
CA SER A 359 5.77 7.44 -3.00
C SER A 359 5.82 7.14 -1.50
N SER A 360 6.86 7.61 -0.80
CA SER A 360 6.99 7.47 0.66
C SER A 360 5.81 8.10 1.41
N ILE A 361 5.36 9.28 0.98
CA ILE A 361 4.26 9.99 1.64
C ILE A 361 2.92 9.35 1.26
N PHE A 362 2.66 9.17 -0.03
CA PHE A 362 1.35 8.80 -0.55
C PHE A 362 0.99 7.33 -0.40
N GLU A 363 1.92 6.46 -0.73
CA GLU A 363 1.64 5.03 -0.82
C GLU A 363 1.89 4.34 0.51
N ASN A 364 2.77 4.91 1.35
CA ASN A 364 3.22 4.26 2.58
C ASN A 364 2.86 5.04 3.84
N SER A 365 3.25 6.32 3.95
CA SER A 365 2.97 7.09 5.17
C SER A 365 1.47 7.32 5.37
N LEU A 366 0.70 7.58 4.31
CA LEU A 366 -0.75 7.75 4.40
C LEU A 366 -1.48 6.50 4.92
N PRO A 367 -1.32 5.31 4.30
CA PRO A 367 -1.89 4.09 4.84
C PRO A 367 -1.39 3.76 6.24
N ALA A 368 -0.08 3.91 6.52
CA ALA A 368 0.46 3.70 7.86
C ALA A 368 -0.22 4.61 8.89
N GLY A 369 -0.41 5.90 8.56
CA GLY A 369 -1.09 6.85 9.43
C GLY A 369 -2.54 6.45 9.70
N ASN A 370 -3.28 6.01 8.68
CA ASN A 370 -4.65 5.52 8.82
C ASN A 370 -4.72 4.25 9.69
N ASP A 371 -3.84 3.27 9.44
CA ASP A 371 -3.81 2.02 10.17
C ASP A 371 -3.41 2.23 11.64
N ILE A 372 -2.36 3.01 11.92
CA ILE A 372 -1.91 3.31 13.29
C ILE A 372 -2.95 4.13 14.04
N ALA A 373 -3.60 5.09 13.37
CA ALA A 373 -4.71 5.84 13.96
C ALA A 373 -5.92 4.94 14.26
N ALA A 374 -6.19 3.92 13.44
CA ALA A 374 -7.24 2.95 13.70
C ALA A 374 -6.90 1.98 14.85
N LEU A 375 -5.61 1.71 15.10
CA LEU A 375 -5.15 0.89 16.24
C LEU A 375 -5.21 1.66 17.57
N PHE A 376 -4.85 2.95 17.56
CA PHE A 376 -4.79 3.79 18.76
C PHE A 376 -5.55 5.12 18.61
N PRO A 377 -6.86 5.11 18.30
CA PRO A 377 -7.63 6.30 17.91
C PRO A 377 -7.70 7.36 19.02
N LYS A 378 -7.54 6.95 20.27
CA LYS A 378 -7.54 7.87 21.43
C LYS A 378 -6.31 8.79 21.47
N TYR A 379 -5.17 8.35 20.94
CA TYR A 379 -3.87 9.01 21.13
C TYR A 379 -3.19 9.43 19.82
N ILE A 380 -3.50 8.75 18.71
CA ILE A 380 -2.81 8.92 17.44
C ILE A 380 -3.80 9.44 16.40
N THR A 381 -3.57 10.67 15.93
CA THR A 381 -4.16 11.17 14.69
C THR A 381 -3.38 10.63 13.51
N VAL A 382 -3.98 10.64 12.32
CA VAL A 382 -3.31 10.24 11.07
C VAL A 382 -1.96 10.97 10.90
N ARG A 383 -1.89 12.28 11.17
CA ARG A 383 -0.65 13.07 11.12
C ARG A 383 0.42 12.59 12.10
N ARG A 384 0.04 12.25 13.34
CA ARG A 384 0.99 11.69 14.31
C ARG A 384 1.46 10.31 13.87
N GLY A 385 0.57 9.52 13.27
CA GLY A 385 0.91 8.24 12.66
C GLY A 385 2.00 8.35 11.59
N PHE A 386 2.04 9.43 10.81
CA PHE A 386 3.11 9.66 9.82
C PHE A 386 4.49 9.78 10.46
N PHE A 387 4.62 10.52 11.56
CA PHE A 387 5.90 10.66 12.25
C PHE A 387 6.32 9.36 12.94
N VAL A 388 5.36 8.61 13.49
CA VAL A 388 5.63 7.26 14.01
C VAL A 388 6.16 6.36 12.89
N CYS A 389 5.52 6.38 11.70
CA CYS A 389 5.98 5.65 10.54
C CYS A 389 7.42 6.05 10.16
N ALA A 390 7.72 7.35 10.04
CA ALA A 390 9.04 7.84 9.65
C ALA A 390 10.15 7.43 10.62
N VAL A 391 9.91 7.48 11.94
CA VAL A 391 10.89 7.08 12.96
C VAL A 391 11.10 5.58 12.97
N ILE A 392 10.03 4.78 12.93
CA ILE A 392 10.17 3.31 12.92
C ILE A 392 10.81 2.83 11.61
N SER A 393 10.48 3.45 10.47
CA SER A 393 11.08 3.14 9.17
C SER A 393 12.61 3.32 9.19
N PHE A 394 13.11 4.29 9.96
CA PHE A 394 14.54 4.46 10.18
C PHE A 394 15.10 3.35 11.09
N ALA A 395 14.41 3.08 12.21
CA ALA A 395 14.88 2.16 13.26
C ALA A 395 14.93 0.69 12.84
N ILE A 396 14.19 0.28 11.82
CA ILE A 396 14.22 -1.10 11.30
C ILE A 396 15.42 -1.39 10.36
N ASN A 397 16.30 -0.41 10.15
CA ASN A 397 17.50 -0.52 9.32
C ASN A 397 17.22 -1.03 7.89
N PRO A 398 16.39 -0.31 7.10
CA PRO A 398 15.87 -0.81 5.82
C PRO A 398 16.95 -1.01 4.75
N TRP A 399 18.14 -0.45 4.92
CA TRP A 399 19.26 -0.61 3.98
C TRP A 399 19.77 -2.05 3.89
N PHE A 400 19.53 -2.91 4.88
CA PHE A 400 19.84 -4.34 4.76
C PHE A 400 18.87 -5.08 3.85
N LEU A 401 17.63 -4.59 3.68
CA LEU A 401 16.61 -5.22 2.82
C LEU A 401 16.94 -5.09 1.33
N LEU A 402 17.67 -4.04 0.94
CA LEU A 402 18.11 -3.82 -0.45
C LEU A 402 19.56 -4.28 -0.69
N GLY A 403 20.18 -4.97 0.27
CA GLY A 403 21.59 -5.37 0.18
C GLY A 403 21.90 -6.27 -1.02
N SER A 404 20.94 -7.10 -1.42
CA SER A 404 21.02 -7.89 -2.66
C SER A 404 19.64 -8.18 -3.25
N ALA A 405 19.60 -8.56 -4.53
CA ALA A 405 18.39 -9.02 -5.21
C ALA A 405 17.72 -10.20 -4.47
N SER A 406 18.51 -11.15 -3.96
CA SER A 406 17.99 -12.33 -3.25
C SER A 406 17.35 -11.97 -1.91
N VAL A 407 17.97 -11.06 -1.13
CA VAL A 407 17.41 -10.58 0.13
C VAL A 407 16.10 -9.82 -0.12
N PHE A 408 16.05 -8.98 -1.15
CA PHE A 408 14.84 -8.27 -1.53
C PHE A 408 13.70 -9.23 -1.90
N VAL A 409 13.98 -10.24 -2.73
CA VAL A 409 13.00 -11.30 -3.09
C VAL A 409 12.53 -12.08 -1.86
N SER A 410 13.45 -12.43 -0.96
CA SER A 410 13.14 -13.16 0.29
C SER A 410 12.23 -12.33 1.20
N PHE A 411 12.48 -11.03 1.31
CA PHE A 411 11.61 -10.12 2.05
C PHE A 411 10.19 -10.07 1.47
N LEU A 412 10.05 -9.83 0.16
CA LEU A 412 8.75 -9.77 -0.52
C LEU A 412 7.94 -11.05 -0.32
N SER A 413 8.60 -12.19 -0.52
CA SER A 413 7.97 -13.50 -0.40
C SER A 413 7.61 -13.86 1.04
N SER A 414 8.40 -13.43 2.03
CA SER A 414 8.15 -13.71 3.45
C SER A 414 6.82 -13.15 3.93
N TYR A 415 6.58 -11.88 3.63
CA TYR A 415 5.44 -11.15 4.16
C TYR A 415 4.11 -11.54 3.49
N GLN A 416 4.13 -11.87 2.20
CA GLN A 416 2.93 -12.22 1.43
C GLN A 416 2.11 -13.34 2.08
N THR A 417 2.76 -14.17 2.90
CA THR A 417 2.16 -15.27 3.67
C THR A 417 1.09 -14.79 4.64
N PHE A 418 1.33 -13.67 5.32
CA PHE A 418 0.38 -13.14 6.30
C PHE A 418 -0.77 -12.39 5.62
N LEU A 419 -0.46 -11.60 4.59
CA LEU A 419 -1.48 -10.83 3.86
C LEU A 419 -2.44 -11.67 3.06
N SER A 420 -1.93 -12.72 2.40
CA SER A 420 -2.78 -13.61 1.62
C SER A 420 -3.87 -14.24 2.49
N ALA A 421 -3.50 -14.71 3.68
CA ALA A 421 -4.42 -15.30 4.62
C ALA A 421 -5.49 -14.30 5.08
N ILE A 422 -5.13 -13.03 5.34
CA ILE A 422 -6.09 -11.96 5.65
C ILE A 422 -7.03 -11.70 4.46
N THR A 423 -6.46 -11.54 3.27
CA THR A 423 -7.21 -11.24 2.03
C THR A 423 -8.21 -12.35 1.70
N GLY A 424 -7.84 -13.61 1.87
CA GLY A 424 -8.74 -14.76 1.66
C GLY A 424 -9.96 -14.72 2.58
N VAL A 425 -9.78 -14.39 3.86
CA VAL A 425 -10.87 -14.22 4.82
C VAL A 425 -11.78 -13.05 4.41
N LEU A 426 -11.20 -11.91 4.03
CA LEU A 426 -11.96 -10.71 3.64
C LEU A 426 -12.80 -10.94 2.38
N LEU A 427 -12.23 -11.56 1.35
CA LEU A 427 -12.94 -11.88 0.11
C LEU A 427 -14.13 -12.80 0.38
N VAL A 428 -13.93 -13.88 1.14
CA VAL A 428 -15.01 -14.81 1.46
C VAL A 428 -16.06 -14.17 2.35
N ASN A 429 -15.66 -13.35 3.32
CA ASN A 429 -16.58 -12.61 4.18
C ASN A 429 -17.52 -11.73 3.36
N TYR A 430 -17.00 -11.00 2.37
CA TYR A 430 -17.82 -10.10 1.56
C TYR A 430 -18.65 -10.85 0.52
N TYR A 431 -18.04 -11.73 -0.28
CA TYR A 431 -18.70 -12.31 -1.46
C TYR A 431 -19.55 -13.53 -1.15
N LEU A 432 -19.12 -14.39 -0.21
CA LEU A 432 -19.77 -15.69 0.03
C LEU A 432 -20.61 -15.71 1.30
N ILE A 433 -20.16 -15.03 2.37
CA ILE A 433 -20.88 -15.01 3.65
C ILE A 433 -21.87 -13.86 3.69
N GLY A 434 -21.39 -12.62 3.62
CA GLY A 434 -22.24 -11.42 3.65
C GLY A 434 -22.95 -11.14 2.33
N ARG A 435 -22.50 -11.72 1.21
CA ARG A 435 -23.04 -11.51 -0.15
C ARG A 435 -23.30 -10.03 -0.46
N GLY A 436 -22.30 -9.21 -0.15
CA GLY A 436 -22.34 -7.76 -0.35
C GLY A 436 -22.92 -6.97 0.82
N ARG A 437 -23.42 -7.61 1.90
CA ARG A 437 -23.90 -6.92 3.11
C ARG A 437 -22.76 -6.47 4.01
N ILE A 438 -22.72 -5.18 4.31
CA ILE A 438 -21.97 -4.60 5.43
C ILE A 438 -22.90 -3.67 6.20
N HIS A 439 -23.18 -3.99 7.46
CA HIS A 439 -23.88 -3.10 8.38
C HIS A 439 -22.88 -2.10 9.00
N ILE A 440 -22.78 -0.91 8.43
CA ILE A 440 -21.74 0.07 8.80
C ILE A 440 -21.80 0.52 10.27
N PRO A 441 -22.96 0.84 10.86
CA PRO A 441 -23.01 1.26 12.27
C PRO A 441 -22.39 0.25 13.22
N ASP A 442 -22.58 -1.04 12.95
CA ASP A 442 -22.07 -2.12 13.81
C ASP A 442 -20.54 -2.24 13.77
N ALA A 443 -19.88 -1.68 12.75
CA ALA A 443 -18.42 -1.64 12.66
C ALA A 443 -17.80 -0.61 13.62
N PHE A 444 -18.61 0.21 14.28
CA PHE A 444 -18.17 1.29 15.18
C PHE A 444 -18.71 1.16 16.61
N THR A 445 -19.35 0.03 16.97
CA THR A 445 -19.86 -0.21 18.32
C THR A 445 -19.29 -1.48 18.93
N SER A 446 -19.08 -1.47 20.25
CA SER A 446 -18.72 -2.64 21.06
C SER A 446 -19.92 -3.29 21.76
N MET A 447 -21.15 -2.91 21.39
CA MET A 447 -22.36 -3.55 21.89
C MET A 447 -22.39 -5.04 21.56
N LYS A 448 -22.80 -5.86 22.53
CA LYS A 448 -22.94 -7.32 22.37
C LYS A 448 -23.95 -7.72 21.29
N SER A 449 -24.92 -6.85 21.03
CA SER A 449 -25.93 -7.02 19.97
C SER A 449 -25.40 -6.67 18.57
N GLY A 450 -24.24 -6.02 18.45
CA GLY A 450 -23.69 -5.63 17.16
C GLY A 450 -23.24 -6.84 16.33
N ALA A 451 -23.48 -6.79 15.02
CA ALA A 451 -23.24 -7.91 14.11
C ALA A 451 -21.77 -8.38 14.08
N TYR A 452 -20.82 -7.49 14.39
CA TYR A 452 -19.37 -7.80 14.40
C TYR A 452 -18.77 -7.94 15.80
N TYR A 453 -19.62 -8.06 16.83
CA TYR A 453 -19.14 -8.33 18.19
C TYR A 453 -18.61 -9.77 18.32
N TYR A 454 -19.22 -10.75 17.62
CA TYR A 454 -18.78 -12.15 17.67
C TYR A 454 -18.54 -12.66 19.11
N THR A 455 -17.39 -13.29 19.37
CA THR A 455 -17.00 -13.76 20.69
C THR A 455 -16.11 -12.71 21.37
N HIS A 456 -16.71 -11.86 22.21
CA HIS A 456 -16.01 -10.80 22.95
C HIS A 456 -15.24 -9.79 22.07
N GLY A 457 -15.73 -9.52 20.86
CA GLY A 457 -15.12 -8.65 19.85
C GLY A 457 -14.17 -9.36 18.88
N TRP A 458 -14.04 -10.68 18.97
CA TRP A 458 -13.15 -11.50 18.14
C TRP A 458 -13.94 -12.54 17.36
N ASN A 459 -13.72 -12.62 16.05
CA ASN A 459 -14.24 -13.70 15.23
C ASN A 459 -13.28 -14.89 15.23
N ILE A 460 -13.53 -15.88 16.09
CA ILE A 460 -12.69 -17.08 16.19
C ILE A 460 -12.58 -17.81 14.84
N ARG A 461 -13.65 -17.80 14.03
CA ARG A 461 -13.67 -18.40 12.68
C ARG A 461 -12.59 -17.79 11.79
N ALA A 462 -12.46 -16.47 11.80
CA ALA A 462 -11.48 -15.73 11.02
C ALA A 462 -10.04 -16.05 11.46
N TYR A 463 -9.80 -16.19 12.76
CA TYR A 463 -8.48 -16.53 13.29
C TYR A 463 -8.07 -17.98 13.01
N VAL A 464 -9.00 -18.92 13.14
CA VAL A 464 -8.77 -20.32 12.77
C VAL A 464 -8.43 -20.41 11.28
N ALA A 465 -9.21 -19.73 10.43
CA ALA A 465 -8.95 -19.66 9.00
C ALA A 465 -7.59 -19.02 8.67
N TYR A 466 -7.24 -17.93 9.34
CA TYR A 466 -5.96 -17.25 9.18
C TYR A 466 -4.78 -18.15 9.54
N ILE A 467 -4.83 -18.83 10.69
CA ILE A 467 -3.77 -19.74 11.15
C ILE A 467 -3.62 -20.92 10.18
N ILE A 468 -4.73 -21.55 9.79
CA ILE A 468 -4.71 -22.69 8.85
C ILE A 468 -4.14 -22.26 7.49
N GLY A 469 -4.42 -21.04 7.02
CA GLY A 469 -3.83 -20.50 5.79
C GLY A 469 -2.30 -20.29 5.85
N ILE A 470 -1.74 -20.05 7.05
CA ILE A 470 -0.31 -19.78 7.23
C ILE A 470 0.50 -21.06 7.42
N ILE A 471 -0.04 -22.05 8.14
CA ILE A 471 0.69 -23.27 8.55
C ILE A 471 1.48 -23.92 7.40
N PRO A 472 0.91 -24.19 6.21
CA PRO A 472 1.64 -24.86 5.13
C PRO A 472 2.83 -24.05 4.61
N ASN A 473 2.72 -22.73 4.65
CA ASN A 473 3.73 -21.80 4.15
C ASN A 473 4.81 -21.48 5.19
N PHE A 474 4.56 -21.83 6.46
CA PHE A 474 5.41 -21.39 7.57
C PHE A 474 6.84 -21.94 7.49
N TYR A 475 7.02 -23.17 7.01
CA TYR A 475 8.39 -23.71 6.84
C TYR A 475 9.17 -22.99 5.74
N GLY A 476 8.53 -22.65 4.62
CA GLY A 476 9.15 -21.82 3.58
C GLY A 476 9.46 -20.40 4.07
N PHE A 477 8.59 -19.82 4.90
CA PHE A 477 8.87 -18.55 5.57
C PHE A 477 10.11 -18.65 6.47
N LEU A 478 10.22 -19.70 7.30
CA LEU A 478 11.41 -19.93 8.11
C LEU A 478 12.67 -20.12 7.25
N ASN A 479 12.54 -20.72 6.06
CA ASN A 479 13.65 -20.87 5.13
C ASN A 479 14.19 -19.52 4.66
N ASN A 480 13.32 -18.60 4.29
CA ASN A 480 13.71 -17.22 3.97
C ASN A 480 14.35 -16.48 5.14
N MET A 481 14.07 -16.88 6.38
CA MET A 481 14.69 -16.33 7.60
C MET A 481 16.01 -17.03 7.98
N GLY A 482 16.52 -17.94 7.14
CA GLY A 482 17.81 -18.61 7.32
C GLY A 482 17.74 -20.03 7.85
N VAL A 483 16.55 -20.60 8.08
CA VAL A 483 16.42 -22.02 8.44
C VAL A 483 16.68 -22.90 7.21
N SER A 484 17.46 -23.96 7.33
CA SER A 484 17.65 -24.88 6.21
C SER A 484 16.35 -25.60 5.88
N ALA A 485 15.98 -25.65 4.60
CA ALA A 485 14.80 -26.38 4.14
C ALA A 485 15.09 -27.16 2.84
N PRO A 486 14.44 -28.32 2.64
CA PRO A 486 14.51 -29.06 1.39
C PRO A 486 14.01 -28.23 0.21
N ILE A 487 14.57 -28.47 -0.98
CA ILE A 487 14.18 -27.73 -2.20
C ILE A 487 12.69 -27.82 -2.54
N GLY A 488 12.01 -28.91 -2.14
CA GLY A 488 10.57 -29.05 -2.30
C GLY A 488 9.79 -28.00 -1.50
N VAL A 489 10.25 -27.66 -0.29
CA VAL A 489 9.65 -26.63 0.57
C VAL A 489 9.88 -25.25 -0.02
N THR A 490 11.12 -24.96 -0.47
CA THR A 490 11.44 -23.68 -1.11
C THR A 490 10.60 -23.46 -2.37
N ARG A 491 10.45 -24.49 -3.21
CA ARG A 491 9.62 -24.44 -4.44
C ARG A 491 8.12 -24.33 -4.14
N TYR A 492 7.64 -25.03 -3.12
CA TYR A 492 6.26 -24.90 -2.65
C TYR A 492 5.98 -23.46 -2.21
N TYR A 493 6.92 -22.83 -1.53
CA TYR A 493 6.79 -21.48 -1.00
C TYR A 493 6.56 -20.41 -2.08
N TYR A 494 6.93 -20.67 -3.34
CA TYR A 494 6.63 -19.78 -4.46
C TYR A 494 5.12 -19.57 -4.64
N PHE A 495 4.30 -20.55 -4.24
CA PHE A 495 2.84 -20.47 -4.32
C PHE A 495 2.20 -19.93 -3.04
N ALA A 496 2.97 -19.49 -2.06
CA ALA A 496 2.49 -19.18 -0.71
C ALA A 496 1.34 -18.18 -0.68
N TYR A 497 1.38 -17.14 -1.52
CA TYR A 497 0.30 -16.16 -1.60
C TYR A 497 -1.04 -16.81 -1.98
N TRP A 498 -1.04 -17.64 -3.02
CA TRP A 498 -2.27 -18.25 -3.54
C TRP A 498 -2.79 -19.35 -2.63
N VAL A 499 -1.88 -20.17 -2.07
CA VAL A 499 -2.25 -21.20 -1.10
C VAL A 499 -2.81 -20.56 0.17
N GLY A 500 -2.16 -19.52 0.69
CA GLY A 500 -2.62 -18.81 1.89
C GLY A 500 -4.01 -18.19 1.69
N LEU A 501 -4.24 -17.56 0.53
CA LEU A 501 -5.52 -16.96 0.16
C LEU A 501 -6.62 -18.01 0.02
N ALA A 502 -6.37 -19.09 -0.72
CA ALA A 502 -7.36 -20.13 -0.98
C ALA A 502 -7.70 -20.90 0.31
N LEU A 503 -6.68 -21.29 1.08
CA LEU A 503 -6.88 -22.11 2.27
C LEU A 503 -7.52 -21.33 3.41
N SER A 504 -7.14 -20.07 3.63
CA SER A 504 -7.81 -19.23 4.63
C SER A 504 -9.25 -18.94 4.21
N GLY A 505 -9.49 -18.59 2.95
CA GLY A 505 -10.83 -18.35 2.42
C GLY A 505 -11.73 -19.57 2.56
N PHE A 506 -11.26 -20.74 2.12
CA PHE A 506 -12.01 -21.99 2.22
C PHE A 506 -12.32 -22.36 3.67
N THR A 507 -11.33 -22.29 4.56
CA THR A 507 -11.52 -22.59 5.98
C THR A 507 -12.52 -21.63 6.63
N PHE A 508 -12.45 -20.34 6.29
CA PHE A 508 -13.40 -19.35 6.78
C PHE A 508 -14.82 -19.64 6.27
N TRP A 509 -14.96 -20.01 5.00
CA TRP A 509 -16.24 -20.40 4.43
C TRP A 509 -16.84 -21.62 5.15
N VAL A 510 -16.07 -22.70 5.33
CA VAL A 510 -16.51 -23.92 6.03
C VAL A 510 -16.91 -23.61 7.48
N THR A 511 -16.07 -22.89 8.22
CA THR A 511 -16.35 -22.56 9.63
C THR A 511 -17.56 -21.65 9.79
N CYS A 512 -17.79 -20.71 8.87
CA CYS A 512 -19.02 -19.91 8.82
C CYS A 512 -20.26 -20.73 8.41
N LYS A 513 -20.12 -21.79 7.62
CA LYS A 513 -21.24 -22.70 7.31
C LYS A 513 -21.61 -23.60 8.49
N ILE A 514 -20.63 -24.09 9.24
CA ILE A 514 -20.85 -24.91 10.44
C ILE A 514 -21.41 -24.05 11.57
N TRP A 515 -20.87 -22.85 11.74
CA TRP A 515 -21.31 -21.87 12.72
C TRP A 515 -21.65 -20.56 12.00
N PRO A 516 -22.93 -20.33 11.63
CA PRO A 516 -23.35 -19.12 10.93
C PRO A 516 -23.09 -17.84 11.74
N PRO A 517 -22.44 -16.81 11.16
CA PRO A 517 -22.35 -15.49 11.76
C PRO A 517 -23.63 -14.66 11.50
N PRO A 518 -23.90 -13.61 12.29
CA PRO A 518 -25.10 -12.78 12.14
C PRO A 518 -25.26 -12.10 10.78
N ILE A 519 -24.15 -11.88 10.06
CA ILE A 519 -24.12 -11.21 8.75
C ILE A 519 -24.31 -12.14 7.57
N MET A 520 -24.50 -13.45 7.80
CA MET A 520 -24.61 -14.43 6.75
C MET A 520 -25.92 -14.26 5.96
N GLU A 521 -25.80 -14.14 4.64
CA GLU A 521 -26.91 -13.91 3.73
C GLU A 521 -26.99 -15.02 2.66
N GLU A 522 -28.21 -15.33 2.24
CA GLU A 522 -28.46 -16.31 1.16
C GLU A 522 -28.49 -15.66 -0.22
N LYS A 523 -28.88 -14.39 -0.30
CA LYS A 523 -29.02 -13.62 -1.54
C LYS A 523 -28.03 -12.47 -1.57
N TRP A 524 -27.74 -11.98 -2.77
CA TRP A 524 -26.90 -10.79 -2.94
C TRP A 524 -27.68 -9.55 -2.50
N VAL A 525 -27.16 -8.82 -1.52
CA VAL A 525 -27.83 -7.66 -0.88
C VAL A 525 -26.93 -6.42 -0.82
N GLU A 526 -25.97 -6.33 -1.73
CA GLU A 526 -25.12 -5.15 -1.86
C GLU A 526 -25.95 -3.91 -2.21
N PRO A 527 -25.79 -2.78 -1.49
CA PRO A 527 -26.45 -1.53 -1.84
C PRO A 527 -25.95 -1.00 -3.19
N ARG A 528 -26.77 -0.16 -3.83
CA ARG A 528 -26.36 0.52 -5.07
C ARG A 528 -25.21 1.48 -4.80
N ASP A 529 -25.37 2.28 -3.76
CA ASP A 529 -24.37 3.16 -3.17
C ASP A 529 -24.73 3.35 -1.68
N TYR A 530 -23.74 3.44 -0.81
CA TYR A 530 -23.96 3.72 0.62
C TYR A 530 -23.70 5.20 0.90
N VAL A 531 -24.70 5.90 1.41
CA VAL A 531 -24.60 7.30 1.85
C VAL A 531 -24.62 7.34 3.37
N ARG A 532 -23.90 8.28 3.98
CA ARG A 532 -23.96 8.47 5.43
C ARG A 532 -25.40 8.87 5.81
N PRO A 533 -25.95 8.37 6.93
CA PRO A 533 -27.28 8.80 7.39
C PRO A 533 -27.40 10.32 7.58
N GLU A 534 -26.30 10.99 7.92
CA GLU A 534 -26.21 12.46 8.07
C GLU A 534 -26.35 13.23 6.74
N GLU A 535 -26.03 12.60 5.60
CA GLU A 535 -26.06 13.21 4.26
C GLU A 535 -27.26 12.73 3.41
N ASP A 536 -27.97 11.69 3.85
CA ASP A 536 -29.13 11.11 3.16
C ASP A 536 -30.38 12.02 3.23
N GLY A 537 -30.44 12.91 4.22
CA GLY A 537 -31.55 13.86 4.43
C GLY A 537 -31.69 14.95 3.36
N ASP A 538 -30.61 15.32 2.66
CA ASP A 538 -30.67 16.34 1.59
C ASP A 538 -31.20 15.77 0.25
N ALA A 539 -31.26 14.44 0.10
CA ALA A 539 -31.79 13.79 -1.10
C ALA A 539 -33.33 13.75 -1.14
N GLN A 540 -34.02 13.80 0.01
CA GLN A 540 -35.48 13.80 0.08
C GLN A 540 -36.11 15.18 -0.17
N VAL A 541 -35.33 16.27 -0.12
CA VAL A 541 -35.86 17.64 -0.25
C VAL A 541 -36.04 18.08 -1.70
N ILE A 542 -35.41 17.39 -2.67
CA ILE A 542 -35.47 17.78 -4.09
C ILE A 542 -36.64 17.09 -4.84
N GLU A 543 -37.24 16.03 -4.31
CA GLU A 543 -38.46 15.42 -4.88
C GLU A 543 -39.77 16.10 -4.43
N ALA A 544 -39.71 17.02 -3.46
CA ALA A 544 -40.90 17.76 -2.98
C ALA A 544 -41.13 19.11 -3.68
N VAL A 545 -40.24 19.53 -4.59
CA VAL A 545 -40.34 20.83 -5.30
C VAL A 545 -40.44 20.63 -6.82
N THR A 546 -41.36 19.77 -7.26
CA THR A 546 -41.90 19.80 -8.63
C THR A 546 -43.26 19.10 -8.67
N MET A 547 -44.25 19.71 -8.03
CA MET A 547 -45.65 19.56 -8.41
C MET A 547 -46.20 20.97 -8.62
N PRO A 548 -46.69 21.33 -9.83
CA PRO A 548 -47.28 22.65 -10.02
C PRO A 548 -48.60 22.72 -9.24
N GLU A 549 -48.70 23.72 -8.37
CA GLU A 549 -49.95 24.15 -7.75
C GLU A 549 -50.99 24.41 -8.84
N ASN A 550 -52.05 23.62 -8.85
CA ASN A 550 -53.32 24.01 -9.43
C ASN A 550 -54.40 23.33 -8.62
N VAL A 551 -55.09 24.12 -7.78
CA VAL A 551 -56.55 24.19 -7.58
C VAL A 551 -56.77 24.96 -6.28
N ASP A 552 -57.31 26.18 -6.37
CA ASP A 552 -58.69 26.42 -5.96
C ASP A 552 -59.12 27.86 -6.31
N MET A 553 -60.16 28.00 -7.14
CA MET A 553 -61.04 29.17 -7.08
C MET A 553 -62.48 28.65 -7.18
N LYS A 554 -63.11 28.54 -6.01
CA LYS A 554 -64.54 28.35 -5.85
C LYS A 554 -65.32 29.59 -6.29
N GLY A 555 -66.37 29.37 -7.07
CA GLY A 555 -67.53 30.24 -7.23
C GLY A 555 -68.77 29.36 -7.47
N PRO A 556 -69.93 29.63 -6.83
CA PRO A 556 -70.98 28.64 -6.69
C PRO A 556 -72.06 28.72 -7.80
N ASP A 557 -72.89 27.69 -7.79
CA ASP A 557 -74.29 27.63 -8.21
C ASP A 557 -74.67 27.05 -9.58
N GLU A 558 -75.76 26.28 -9.47
CA GLU A 558 -76.76 25.86 -10.46
C GLU A 558 -76.52 24.61 -11.33
N LYS A 559 -77.14 23.52 -10.85
CA LYS A 559 -78.30 22.84 -11.48
C LYS A 559 -78.12 22.17 -12.86
N VAL A 560 -78.58 20.91 -12.86
CA VAL A 560 -79.45 20.26 -13.86
C VAL A 560 -78.78 19.35 -14.91
N ALA A 561 -79.01 18.06 -14.66
CA ALA A 561 -79.51 17.01 -15.56
C ALA A 561 -78.71 16.52 -16.78
N MET A 562 -78.49 15.20 -16.76
CA MET A 562 -78.71 14.21 -17.84
C MET A 562 -78.67 14.72 -19.30
N LYS A 563 -77.77 14.11 -20.09
CA LYS A 563 -78.17 13.13 -21.13
C LYS A 563 -76.96 12.50 -21.84
N VAL A 564 -77.06 11.16 -21.92
CA VAL A 564 -76.49 10.20 -22.89
C VAL A 564 -74.97 10.11 -23.03
#